data_AF-A0A084ENE1-F1
#
_entry.id   AF-A0A084ENE1-F1
#
_cell.length_a   1.000
_cell.length_b   1.000
_cell.length_c   1.000
_cell.angle_alpha   90.00
_cell.angle_beta   90.00
_cell.angle_gamma   90.00
#
_symmetry.space_group_name_H-M   'P 1'
#
loop_
_entity.id
_entity.type
_entity.pdbx_description
1 polymer ?
#
loop_
_entity_poly.entity_id
_entity_poly.type
_entity_poly.pdbx_seq_one_letter_code
_entity_poly.pdbx_strand_id
1 'polypeptide(L)'
;MFEWHLREPLQALRSQFDLKYWPSIAACVAALADDASDSDVTTPHPATEVATRASRPSKADFFKALYANIDEYGAAGRGLIPRGFRLTDETIASLANCLLDLPAEDGVDGAYVKRLRQRERAARF
;
A
#
# COMPACT_ATOMS: atom_id res chain seq x y z
N MET A 1 13.56 -1.88 24.31
CA MET A 1 13.23 -0.68 25.12
C MET A 1 14.05 0.47 24.53
N PHE A 2 13.42 1.52 24.01
CA PHE A 2 14.14 2.65 23.39
C PHE A 2 14.47 3.69 24.47
N GLU A 3 15.74 3.90 24.75
CA GLU A 3 16.22 4.97 25.63
C GLU A 3 16.69 6.16 24.79
N TRP A 4 16.09 7.33 25.01
CA TRP A 4 16.49 8.57 24.37
C TRP A 4 17.44 9.33 25.29
N HIS A 5 18.70 9.47 24.88
CA HIS A 5 19.68 10.31 25.59
C HIS A 5 19.68 11.72 24.97
N LEU A 6 18.97 12.65 25.62
CA LEU A 6 19.07 14.07 25.28
C LEU A 6 20.41 14.64 25.76
N ARG A 7 21.09 15.46 24.94
CA ARG A 7 22.34 16.15 25.29
C ARG A 7 22.14 17.02 26.55
N GLU A 8 23.19 17.19 27.36
CA GLU A 8 23.12 17.90 28.66
C GLU A 8 22.49 19.31 28.59
N PRO A 9 22.74 20.14 27.55
CA PRO A 9 22.07 21.44 27.44
C PRO A 9 20.54 21.33 27.29
N LEU A 10 20.04 20.26 26.67
CA LEU A 10 18.61 20.01 26.48
C LEU A 10 17.95 19.46 27.75
N GLN A 11 18.68 18.72 28.59
CA GLN A 11 18.18 18.31 29.91
C GLN A 11 17.91 19.52 30.81
N ALA A 12 18.80 20.53 30.77
CA ALA A 12 18.64 21.75 31.55
C ALA A 12 17.40 22.58 31.16
N LEU A 13 16.89 22.41 29.93
CA LEU A 13 15.72 23.10 29.40
C LEU A 13 14.39 22.48 29.85
N ARG A 14 14.39 21.22 30.29
CA ARG A 14 13.16 20.45 30.64
C ARG A 14 12.35 21.08 31.78
N SER A 15 12.98 21.85 32.67
CA SER A 15 12.34 22.53 33.81
C SER A 15 12.16 24.04 33.62
N GLN A 16 12.68 24.62 32.54
CA GLN A 16 12.67 26.08 32.31
C GLN A 16 11.48 26.54 31.47
N PHE A 17 11.00 25.67 30.57
CA PHE A 17 9.83 25.94 29.75
C PHE A 17 8.67 25.07 30.23
N ASP A 18 7.74 25.68 30.93
CA ASP A 18 6.45 25.06 31.25
C ASP A 18 5.64 24.84 29.95
N LEU A 19 4.60 24.01 30.00
CA LEU A 19 3.66 23.76 28.89
C LEU A 19 2.91 25.02 28.44
N LYS A 20 3.18 26.18 29.05
CA LYS A 20 2.65 27.51 28.71
C LYS A 20 2.80 27.90 27.23
N TYR A 21 3.82 27.40 26.55
CA TYR A 21 4.07 27.68 25.13
C TYR A 21 3.64 26.54 24.20
N TRP A 22 3.17 25.43 24.76
CA TRP A 22 2.67 24.33 23.97
C TRP A 22 1.18 24.54 23.66
N PRO A 23 0.73 24.25 22.42
CA PRO A 23 -0.68 24.19 22.14
C PRO A 23 -1.36 23.16 23.06
N SER A 24 -2.61 23.41 23.43
CA SER A 24 -3.38 22.43 24.18
C SER A 24 -3.54 21.14 23.36
N ILE A 25 -3.75 20.01 24.03
CA ILE A 25 -4.02 18.74 23.34
C ILE A 25 -5.20 18.90 22.35
N ALA A 26 -6.23 19.66 22.73
CA ALA A 26 -7.36 19.96 21.86
C ALA A 26 -6.93 20.75 20.61
N ALA A 27 -6.03 21.72 20.73
CA ALA A 27 -5.49 22.47 19.61
C ALA A 27 -4.63 21.57 18.68
N CYS A 28 -3.87 20.63 19.23
CA CYS A 28 -3.15 19.63 18.43
C CYS A 28 -4.12 18.73 17.66
N VAL A 29 -5.18 18.25 18.32
CA VAL A 29 -6.20 17.39 17.68
C VAL A 29 -6.96 18.16 16.59
N ALA A 30 -7.29 19.43 16.81
CA ALA A 30 -7.94 20.27 15.81
C ALA A 30 -7.03 20.48 14.59
N ALA A 31 -5.75 20.80 14.79
CA ALA A 31 -4.80 20.95 13.68
C ALA A 31 -4.61 19.66 12.87
N LEU A 32 -4.62 18.50 13.54
CA LEU A 32 -4.60 17.19 12.86
C LEU A 32 -5.87 16.92 12.07
N ALA A 33 -7.04 17.34 12.58
CA ALA A 33 -8.30 17.19 11.88
C ALA A 33 -8.39 18.10 10.66
N ASP A 34 -7.92 19.36 10.79
CA ASP A 34 -7.85 20.31 9.68
C ASP A 34 -6.89 19.81 8.59
N ASP A 35 -5.68 19.38 8.96
CA ASP A 35 -4.70 18.77 8.05
C ASP A 35 -5.27 17.52 7.35
N ALA A 36 -5.96 16.65 8.08
CA ALA A 36 -6.62 15.48 7.49
C ALA A 36 -7.77 15.87 6.53
N SER A 37 -8.47 16.97 6.81
CA SER A 37 -9.56 17.47 5.96
C SER A 37 -9.06 18.12 4.66
N ASP A 38 -7.88 18.74 4.71
CA ASP A 38 -7.21 19.36 3.55
C ASP A 38 -6.24 18.40 2.84
N SER A 39 -5.99 17.22 3.41
CA SER A 39 -5.13 16.21 2.81
C SER A 39 -5.79 15.58 1.58
N ASP A 40 -5.44 16.10 0.40
CA ASP A 40 -5.75 15.43 -0.85
C ASP A 40 -5.00 14.09 -0.89
N VAL A 41 -5.68 13.02 -1.32
CA VAL A 41 -5.14 11.65 -1.31
C VAL A 41 -4.01 11.55 -2.33
N THR A 42 -2.84 12.01 -1.92
CA THR A 42 -1.64 12.02 -2.74
C THR A 42 -1.08 10.61 -2.67
N THR A 43 -1.52 9.78 -3.61
CA THR A 43 -1.03 8.43 -3.79
C THR A 43 0.42 8.53 -4.29
N PRO A 44 1.43 8.14 -3.49
CA PRO A 44 2.83 8.38 -3.84
C PRO A 44 3.33 7.49 -4.98
N HIS A 45 2.46 6.67 -5.57
CA HIS A 45 2.81 5.73 -6.62
C HIS A 45 1.84 5.81 -7.81
N PRO A 46 2.35 5.93 -9.06
CA PRO A 46 1.50 5.97 -10.25
C PRO A 46 0.57 4.75 -10.37
N ALA A 47 1.00 3.59 -9.84
CA ALA A 47 0.17 2.39 -9.82
C ALA A 47 -1.08 2.52 -8.91
N THR A 48 -0.99 3.29 -7.82
CA THR A 48 -2.10 3.46 -6.87
C THR A 48 -3.10 4.50 -7.38
N GLU A 49 -2.64 5.51 -8.11
CA GLU A 49 -3.49 6.52 -8.77
C GLU A 49 -4.34 5.90 -9.90
N VAL A 50 -3.74 5.03 -10.72
CA VAL A 50 -4.47 4.28 -11.77
C VAL A 50 -5.49 3.32 -11.17
N ALA A 51 -5.16 2.69 -10.02
CA ALA A 51 -6.07 1.80 -9.32
C ALA A 51 -7.28 2.52 -8.71
N THR A 52 -7.12 3.78 -8.28
CA THR A 52 -8.22 4.57 -7.68
C THR A 52 -9.06 5.35 -8.71
N ARG A 53 -8.51 5.74 -9.86
CA ARG A 53 -9.24 6.50 -10.91
C ARG A 53 -10.00 5.65 -11.94
N ALA A 54 -9.77 4.35 -12.02
CA ALA A 54 -10.45 3.51 -13.01
C ALA A 54 -11.92 3.29 -12.64
N SER A 55 -12.84 4.02 -13.29
CA SER A 55 -14.32 3.93 -13.13
C SER A 55 -14.92 2.54 -13.44
N ARG A 56 -14.11 1.59 -13.93
CA ARG A 56 -14.37 0.14 -13.99
C ARG A 56 -13.00 -0.55 -13.97
N PRO A 57 -12.47 -0.98 -12.80
CA PRO A 57 -11.26 -1.79 -12.78
C PRO A 57 -11.57 -3.12 -13.47
N SER A 58 -11.03 -3.35 -14.67
CA SER A 58 -11.16 -4.65 -15.30
C SER A 58 -10.37 -5.65 -14.46
N LYS A 59 -10.92 -6.86 -14.25
CA LYS A 59 -10.21 -7.95 -13.54
C LYS A 59 -8.80 -8.15 -14.12
N ALA A 60 -8.65 -7.98 -15.43
CA ALA A 60 -7.37 -8.09 -16.11
C ALA A 60 -6.37 -6.99 -15.72
N ASP A 61 -6.80 -5.75 -15.54
CA ASP A 61 -5.90 -4.66 -15.15
C ASP A 61 -5.49 -4.78 -13.68
N PHE A 62 -6.37 -5.28 -12.82
CA PHE A 62 -6.00 -5.68 -11.46
C PHE A 62 -4.87 -6.71 -11.46
N PHE A 63 -4.99 -7.78 -12.26
CA PHE A 63 -3.94 -8.79 -12.34
C PHE A 63 -2.61 -8.25 -12.88
N LYS A 64 -2.64 -7.40 -13.92
CA LYS A 64 -1.43 -6.75 -14.43
C LYS A 64 -0.74 -5.92 -13.34
N ALA A 65 -1.51 -5.11 -12.61
CA ALA A 65 -0.99 -4.29 -11.53
C ALA A 65 -0.42 -5.16 -10.40
N LEU A 66 -1.12 -6.24 -10.01
CA LEU A 66 -0.66 -7.17 -8.99
C LEU A 66 0.69 -7.81 -9.39
N TYR A 67 0.82 -8.29 -10.63
CA TYR A 67 2.06 -8.88 -11.10
C TYR A 67 3.20 -7.87 -11.19
N ALA A 68 2.94 -6.66 -11.67
CA ALA A 68 3.92 -5.58 -11.70
C ALA A 68 4.44 -5.25 -10.28
N ASN A 69 3.54 -5.16 -9.29
CA ASN A 69 3.93 -4.94 -7.90
C ASN A 69 4.74 -6.11 -7.31
N ILE A 70 4.38 -7.36 -7.61
CA ILE A 70 5.17 -8.53 -7.16
C ILE A 70 6.59 -8.49 -7.75
N ASP A 71 6.73 -8.10 -9.01
CA ASP A 71 8.03 -7.97 -9.67
C ASP A 71 8.84 -6.79 -9.08
N GLU A 72 8.19 -5.65 -8.82
CA GLU A 72 8.80 -4.44 -8.25
C GLU A 72 9.26 -4.65 -6.79
N TYR A 73 8.46 -5.31 -5.96
CA TYR A 73 8.81 -5.65 -4.59
C TYR A 73 9.55 -7.01 -4.48
N GLY A 74 9.87 -7.63 -5.61
CA GLY A 74 10.73 -8.80 -5.70
C GLY A 74 12.16 -8.50 -5.28
N ALA A 75 12.94 -9.54 -4.98
CA ALA A 75 14.36 -9.46 -4.67
C ALA A 75 15.26 -8.91 -5.83
N ALA A 76 14.66 -8.58 -6.99
CA ALA A 76 15.31 -7.80 -8.05
C ALA A 76 15.06 -6.27 -7.90
N GLY A 77 13.97 -5.86 -7.25
CA GLY A 77 13.54 -4.47 -7.09
C GLY A 77 13.67 -3.90 -5.67
N ARG A 78 14.44 -4.55 -4.79
CA ARG A 78 14.76 -4.12 -3.39
C ARG A 78 13.65 -4.35 -2.35
N GLY A 79 12.70 -5.24 -2.61
CA GLY A 79 11.68 -5.62 -1.60
C GLY A 79 12.00 -6.90 -0.83
N LEU A 80 11.07 -7.29 0.06
CA LEU A 80 11.20 -8.45 0.96
C LEU A 80 10.76 -9.78 0.32
N ILE A 81 10.28 -9.76 -0.92
CA ILE A 81 9.77 -10.97 -1.59
C ILE A 81 10.96 -11.79 -2.11
N PRO A 82 11.13 -13.06 -1.67
CA PRO A 82 12.24 -13.91 -2.10
C PRO A 82 12.34 -14.08 -3.62
N ARG A 83 13.55 -14.28 -4.14
CA ARG A 83 13.75 -14.62 -5.57
C ARG A 83 13.00 -15.90 -5.93
N GLY A 84 12.27 -15.86 -7.04
CA GLY A 84 11.49 -17.01 -7.51
C GLY A 84 10.17 -17.22 -6.77
N PHE A 85 9.76 -16.30 -5.90
CA PHE A 85 8.43 -16.31 -5.30
C PHE A 85 7.36 -16.38 -6.40
N ARG A 86 6.52 -17.40 -6.34
CA ARG A 86 5.40 -17.62 -7.26
C ARG A 86 4.22 -18.18 -6.50
N LEU A 87 3.10 -17.48 -6.59
CA LEU A 87 1.82 -18.01 -6.15
C LEU A 87 1.23 -18.92 -7.22
N THR A 88 0.51 -19.95 -6.76
CA THR A 88 -0.28 -20.82 -7.63
C THR A 88 -1.44 -20.05 -8.25
N ASP A 89 -1.97 -20.54 -9.36
CA ASP A 89 -3.09 -19.90 -10.04
C ASP A 89 -4.34 -19.86 -9.13
N GLU A 90 -4.57 -20.91 -8.33
CA GLU A 90 -5.66 -20.96 -7.34
C GLU A 90 -5.47 -19.95 -6.21
N THR A 91 -4.26 -19.83 -5.65
CA THR A 91 -3.99 -18.86 -4.58
C THR A 91 -4.22 -17.43 -5.06
N ILE A 92 -3.82 -17.12 -6.30
CA ILE A 92 -4.06 -15.81 -6.90
C ILE A 92 -5.55 -15.57 -7.15
N ALA A 93 -6.29 -16.59 -7.60
CA ALA A 93 -7.72 -16.51 -7.79
C ALA A 93 -8.46 -16.23 -6.47
N SER A 94 -8.15 -16.99 -5.41
CA SER A 94 -8.70 -16.76 -4.08
C SER A 94 -8.38 -15.36 -3.56
N LEU A 95 -7.12 -14.91 -3.70
CA LEU A 95 -6.71 -13.57 -3.29
C LEU A 95 -7.49 -12.49 -4.05
N ALA A 96 -7.64 -12.62 -5.37
CA ALA A 96 -8.37 -11.67 -6.19
C ALA A 96 -9.85 -11.62 -5.83
N ASN A 97 -10.49 -12.77 -5.59
CA ASN A 97 -11.89 -12.83 -5.14
C ASN A 97 -12.09 -12.07 -3.83
N CYS A 98 -11.17 -12.24 -2.86
CA CYS A 98 -11.23 -11.52 -1.60
C CYS A 98 -10.96 -10.01 -1.74
N LEU A 99 -9.93 -9.63 -2.50
CA LEU A 99 -9.52 -8.23 -2.63
C LEU A 99 -10.47 -7.39 -3.47
N LEU A 100 -11.13 -7.99 -4.46
CA LEU A 100 -12.11 -7.33 -5.33
C LEU A 100 -13.55 -7.52 -4.84
N ASP A 101 -13.76 -8.21 -3.71
CA ASP A 101 -15.06 -8.55 -3.14
C ASP A 101 -16.03 -9.12 -4.19
N LEU A 102 -15.54 -10.11 -4.97
CA LEU A 102 -16.31 -10.67 -6.07
C LEU A 102 -17.38 -11.65 -5.54
N PRO A 103 -18.64 -11.52 -5.97
CA PRO A 103 -19.67 -12.50 -5.66
C PRO A 103 -19.36 -13.83 -6.36
N ALA A 104 -19.89 -14.94 -5.84
CA ALA A 104 -19.61 -16.29 -6.35
C ALA A 104 -19.88 -16.45 -7.86
N GLU A 105 -20.92 -15.77 -8.36
CA GLU A 105 -21.30 -15.74 -9.78
C GLU A 105 -20.20 -15.15 -10.69
N ASP A 106 -19.47 -14.17 -10.16
CA ASP A 106 -18.42 -13.42 -10.86
C ASP A 106 -17.01 -13.80 -10.38
N GLY A 107 -16.90 -14.83 -9.54
CA GLY A 107 -15.64 -15.31 -9.00
C GLY A 107 -14.68 -15.72 -10.13
N VAL A 108 -13.39 -15.45 -9.91
CA VAL A 108 -12.32 -15.99 -10.78
C VAL A 108 -11.81 -17.29 -10.18
N ASP A 109 -11.43 -18.21 -11.07
CA ASP A 109 -10.85 -19.51 -10.74
C ASP A 109 -9.38 -19.60 -11.21
N GLY A 110 -8.67 -20.66 -10.83
CA GLY A 110 -7.31 -20.89 -11.30
C GLY A 110 -7.21 -20.98 -12.83
N ALA A 111 -8.24 -21.48 -13.52
CA ALA A 111 -8.26 -21.57 -14.98
C ALA A 111 -8.26 -20.18 -15.64
N TYR A 112 -9.01 -19.22 -15.10
CA TYR A 112 -9.00 -17.82 -15.53
C TYR A 112 -7.61 -17.20 -15.40
N VAL A 113 -6.99 -17.35 -14.21
CA VAL A 113 -5.65 -16.82 -13.93
C VAL A 113 -4.60 -17.45 -14.86
N LYS A 114 -4.69 -18.76 -15.11
CA LYS A 114 -3.79 -19.47 -16.03
C LYS A 114 -3.86 -18.92 -17.45
N ARG A 115 -5.07 -18.71 -17.98
CA ARG A 115 -5.27 -18.11 -19.32
C ARG A 115 -4.66 -16.71 -19.39
N LEU A 116 -4.84 -15.91 -18.34
CA LEU A 116 -4.30 -14.56 -18.26
C LEU A 116 -2.77 -14.55 -18.29
N ARG A 117 -2.12 -15.41 -17.49
CA ARG A 117 -0.66 -15.58 -17.49
C ARG A 117 -0.11 -16.04 -18.84
N GLN A 118 -0.81 -16.94 -19.54
CA GLN A 118 -0.41 -17.36 -20.88
C GLN A 118 -0.46 -16.20 -21.88
N ARG A 119 -1.51 -15.38 -21.81
CA ARG A 119 -1.66 -14.19 -22.66
C ARG A 119 -0.56 -13.16 -22.39
N GLU A 120 -0.22 -12.90 -21.13
CA GLU A 120 0.87 -11.96 -20.79
C GLU A 120 2.24 -12.44 -21.26
N ARG A 121 2.51 -13.75 -21.17
CA ARG A 121 3.75 -14.32 -21.73
C ARG A 121 3.81 -14.14 -23.24
N ALA A 122 2.70 -14.36 -23.94
CA ALA A 122 2.63 -14.18 -25.39
C ALA A 122 2.82 -12.71 -25.83
N ALA A 123 2.36 -11.76 -25.02
CA ALA A 123 2.51 -10.32 -25.30
C ALA A 123 3.91 -9.75 -25.01
N ARG A 124 4.80 -10.53 -24.37
CA ARG A 124 6.18 -10.13 -24.02
C ARG A 124 7.21 -10.57 -25.08
N PHE A 125 6.75 -11.24 -26.15
CA PHE A 125 7.51 -11.62 -27.35
C PHE A 125 7.02 -10.82 -28.55
#